data_AF-A0A1L5KK93-F1
#
_entry.id   AF-A0A1L5KK93-F1
#
_cell.length_a   1.000
_cell.length_b   1.000
_cell.length_c   1.000
_cell.angle_alpha   90.00
_cell.angle_beta   90.00
_cell.angle_gamma   90.00
#
_symmetry.space_group_name_H-M   'P 1'
#
loop_
_entity.id
_entity.type
_entity.pdbx_description
1 polymer ?
#
loop_
_entity_poly.entity_id
_entity_poly.type
_entity_poly.pdbx_seq_one_letter_code
_entity_poly.pdbx_strand_id
1 'polypeptide(L)'
;SWEELPGNMPCVLSPDRADHGLILFTPAGQVEKVHVDVVIPVLHGLWGEDGTVQGLLELAGIPYVGCGVLASAICMDKAVANAMFDASGIPHTKWLSATRWEIESDPDGVCDGVIAKLGWPIFVKPANAGSSVGITKAHDRDELKAAIRLALANDRKVVFEAFVDGHEVECAVIGSDPAVSTRPGEILAGAEFYTYDDKYKNGVSQVVIPAKLPGGAARVWPAATSS
;
A
#
# COMPACT_ATOMS: atom_id res chain seq x y z
N SER A 1 23.95 -3.23 -16.66
CA SER A 1 22.56 -3.38 -16.16
C SER A 1 21.79 -4.31 -17.09
N TRP A 2 20.68 -4.94 -16.66
CA TRP A 2 19.80 -5.66 -17.61
C TRP A 2 19.28 -4.73 -18.72
N GLU A 3 19.25 -3.41 -18.46
CA GLU A 3 18.86 -2.34 -19.38
C GLU A 3 19.80 -2.18 -20.58
N GLU A 4 21.04 -2.65 -20.49
CA GLU A 4 22.08 -2.49 -21.54
C GLU A 4 22.26 -3.76 -22.39
N LEU A 5 21.39 -4.75 -22.23
CA LEU A 5 21.50 -5.99 -22.99
C LEU A 5 21.29 -5.70 -24.49
N PRO A 6 22.10 -6.28 -25.39
CA PRO A 6 22.03 -6.01 -26.83
C PRO A 6 20.67 -6.32 -27.49
N GLY A 7 19.86 -7.15 -26.85
CA GLY A 7 18.52 -7.52 -27.31
C GLY A 7 17.39 -6.63 -26.79
N ASN A 8 17.68 -5.63 -25.94
CA ASN A 8 16.66 -4.72 -25.45
C ASN A 8 16.19 -3.80 -26.58
N MET A 9 14.87 -3.69 -26.70
CA MET A 9 14.23 -2.84 -27.69
C MET A 9 13.37 -1.81 -26.95
N PRO A 10 13.50 -0.51 -27.24
CA PRO A 10 12.58 0.48 -26.72
C PRO A 10 11.16 0.14 -27.18
N CYS A 11 10.22 0.18 -26.24
CA CYS A 11 8.82 -0.05 -26.52
C CYS A 11 7.93 0.79 -25.61
N VAL A 12 6.67 0.96 -26.01
CA VAL A 12 5.61 1.53 -25.18
C VAL A 12 4.40 0.62 -25.22
N LEU A 13 3.63 0.59 -24.14
CA LEU A 13 2.32 -0.05 -24.14
C LEU A 13 1.31 0.85 -24.85
N SER A 14 0.65 0.34 -25.89
CA SER A 14 -0.38 1.11 -26.59
C SER A 14 -1.65 1.21 -25.74
N PRO A 15 -2.22 2.40 -25.53
CA PRO A 15 -3.53 2.53 -24.91
C PRO A 15 -4.69 2.20 -25.88
N ASP A 16 -4.41 1.95 -27.16
CA ASP A 16 -5.43 1.59 -28.14
C ASP A 16 -5.76 0.09 -28.09
N ARG A 17 -7.03 -0.22 -27.87
CA ARG A 17 -7.56 -1.61 -27.85
C ARG A 17 -7.36 -2.34 -29.17
N ALA A 18 -7.25 -1.63 -30.29
CA ALA A 18 -6.99 -2.24 -31.58
C ALA A 18 -5.56 -2.79 -31.69
N ASP A 19 -4.61 -2.22 -30.93
CA ASP A 19 -3.23 -2.69 -30.88
C ASP A 19 -3.07 -3.86 -29.90
N HIS A 20 -3.73 -3.78 -28.74
CA HIS A 20 -3.74 -4.81 -27.69
C HIS A 20 -2.32 -5.35 -27.38
N GLY A 21 -1.37 -4.43 -27.15
CA GLY A 21 0.00 -4.81 -26.85
C GLY A 21 1.02 -3.68 -26.94
N LEU A 22 2.27 -4.05 -27.19
CA LEU A 22 3.42 -3.16 -27.23
C LEU A 22 3.66 -2.61 -28.64
N ILE A 23 4.11 -1.36 -28.71
CA ILE A 23 4.67 -0.71 -29.88
C ILE A 23 6.19 -0.70 -29.71
N LEU A 24 6.91 -1.44 -30.55
CA LEU A 24 8.37 -1.58 -30.51
C LEU A 24 9.00 -0.65 -31.53
N PHE A 25 10.06 0.06 -31.13
CA PHE A 25 10.83 0.94 -31.99
C PHE A 25 12.12 0.22 -32.41
N THR A 26 12.19 -0.20 -33.67
CA THR A 26 13.31 -1.01 -34.15
C THR A 26 14.54 -0.15 -34.44
N PRO A 27 15.76 -0.72 -34.40
CA PRO A 27 16.98 -0.01 -34.78
C PRO A 27 16.98 0.55 -36.21
N ALA A 28 16.15 -0.01 -37.09
CA ALA A 28 15.96 0.47 -38.46
C ALA A 28 15.03 1.69 -38.56
N GLY A 29 14.54 2.22 -37.43
CA GLY A 29 13.61 3.35 -37.38
C GLY A 29 12.17 2.97 -37.76
N GLN A 30 11.82 1.70 -37.64
CA GLN A 30 10.46 1.20 -37.92
C GLN A 30 9.70 0.95 -36.63
N VAL A 31 8.39 0.76 -36.77
CA VAL A 31 7.49 0.44 -35.67
C VAL A 31 6.88 -0.92 -35.91
N GLU A 32 6.97 -1.79 -34.91
CA GLU A 32 6.35 -3.12 -34.90
C GLU A 32 5.36 -3.23 -33.74
N LYS A 33 4.27 -3.98 -33.94
CA LYS A 33 3.30 -4.26 -32.88
C LYS A 33 3.51 -5.68 -32.37
N VAL A 34 3.58 -5.82 -31.05
CA VAL A 34 3.64 -7.13 -30.39
C VAL A 34 2.40 -7.27 -29.51
N HIS A 35 1.57 -8.25 -29.85
CA HIS A 35 0.39 -8.58 -29.07
C HIS A 35 0.76 -9.06 -27.67
N VAL A 36 -0.02 -8.66 -26.67
CA VAL A 36 0.13 -9.08 -25.28
C VAL A 36 -1.19 -9.67 -24.80
N ASP A 37 -1.20 -10.95 -24.45
CA ASP A 37 -2.41 -11.63 -23.98
C ASP A 37 -2.77 -11.23 -22.54
N VAL A 38 -1.78 -11.16 -21.66
CA VAL A 38 -1.94 -10.86 -20.23
C VAL A 38 -0.70 -10.13 -19.70
N VAL A 39 -0.91 -9.20 -18.78
CA VAL A 39 0.16 -8.53 -18.02
C VAL A 39 0.17 -8.96 -16.55
N ILE A 40 1.35 -9.22 -16.00
CA ILE A 40 1.55 -9.48 -14.57
C ILE A 40 2.35 -8.31 -13.99
N PRO A 41 1.69 -7.27 -13.44
CA PRO A 41 2.39 -6.14 -12.85
C PRO A 41 3.07 -6.58 -11.54
N VAL A 42 4.39 -6.46 -11.49
CA VAL A 42 5.21 -6.73 -10.28
C VAL A 42 5.94 -5.44 -9.88
N LEU A 43 5.18 -4.35 -9.84
CA LEU A 43 5.64 -3.00 -9.52
C LEU A 43 5.07 -2.62 -8.14
N HIS A 44 5.92 -2.23 -7.21
CA HIS A 44 5.50 -1.84 -5.86
C HIS A 44 5.39 -0.32 -5.71
N GLY A 45 4.45 0.13 -4.88
CA GLY A 45 4.27 1.53 -4.54
C GLY A 45 3.63 2.37 -5.65
N LEU A 46 3.94 3.67 -5.64
CA LEU A 46 3.44 4.61 -6.65
C LEU A 46 3.78 4.16 -8.06
N TRP A 47 2.88 4.44 -8.99
CA TRP A 47 2.93 4.05 -10.39
C TRP A 47 2.79 2.55 -10.69
N GLY A 48 2.62 1.73 -9.64
CA GLY A 48 2.50 0.27 -9.74
C GLY A 48 1.27 -0.29 -9.02
N GLU A 49 1.14 0.01 -7.73
CA GLU A 49 0.05 -0.48 -6.86
C GLU A 49 -1.09 0.54 -6.70
N ASP A 50 -0.90 1.77 -7.17
CA ASP A 50 -1.81 2.91 -6.96
C ASP A 50 -2.94 3.04 -8.02
N GLY A 51 -2.99 2.12 -8.98
CA GLY A 51 -4.02 2.08 -10.01
C GLY A 51 -3.63 2.76 -11.32
N THR A 52 -2.47 3.43 -11.41
CA THR A 52 -2.13 4.18 -12.63
C THR A 52 -1.79 3.26 -13.79
N VAL A 53 -0.95 2.24 -13.56
CA VAL A 53 -0.60 1.26 -14.60
C VAL A 53 -1.80 0.38 -14.95
N GLN A 54 -2.63 0.05 -13.95
CA GLN A 54 -3.90 -0.63 -14.15
C GLN A 54 -4.80 0.19 -15.08
N GLY A 55 -4.89 1.51 -14.90
CA GLY A 55 -5.68 2.38 -15.77
C GLY A 55 -5.20 2.36 -17.23
N LEU A 56 -3.88 2.31 -17.45
CA LEU A 56 -3.33 2.14 -18.79
C LEU A 56 -3.73 0.79 -19.40
N LEU A 57 -3.72 -0.29 -18.61
CA LEU A 57 -4.12 -1.63 -19.04
C LEU A 57 -5.63 -1.71 -19.34
N GLU A 58 -6.47 -1.03 -18.55
CA GLU A 58 -7.92 -0.89 -18.80
C GLU A 58 -8.19 -0.15 -20.12
N LEU A 59 -7.44 0.92 -20.41
CA LEU A 59 -7.55 1.63 -21.69
C LEU A 59 -7.16 0.73 -22.85
N ALA A 60 -5.99 0.08 -22.74
CA ALA A 60 -5.46 -0.87 -23.72
C ALA A 60 -6.34 -2.12 -23.92
N GLY A 61 -7.27 -2.38 -22.99
CA GLY A 61 -8.15 -3.55 -23.03
C GLY A 61 -7.41 -4.87 -22.81
N ILE A 62 -6.23 -4.82 -22.17
CA ILE A 62 -5.39 -5.99 -21.94
C ILE A 62 -5.68 -6.54 -20.54
N PRO A 63 -6.05 -7.82 -20.41
CA PRO A 63 -6.20 -8.47 -19.11
C PRO A 63 -4.93 -8.40 -18.27
N TYR A 64 -5.06 -8.24 -16.95
CA TYR A 64 -3.92 -8.23 -16.05
C TYR A 64 -4.21 -8.90 -14.72
N VAL A 65 -3.14 -9.36 -14.07
CA VAL A 65 -3.20 -10.01 -12.75
C VAL A 65 -3.29 -8.95 -11.65
N GLY A 66 -4.18 -9.17 -10.68
CA GLY A 66 -4.26 -8.38 -9.45
C GLY A 66 -5.51 -7.51 -9.35
N CYS A 67 -5.44 -6.51 -8.48
CA CYS A 67 -6.52 -5.57 -8.20
C CYS A 67 -6.75 -4.61 -9.39
N GLY A 68 -8.03 -4.27 -9.63
CA GLY A 68 -8.38 -3.23 -10.60
C GLY A 68 -8.10 -1.80 -10.10
N VAL A 69 -8.23 -0.80 -10.98
CA VAL A 69 -7.89 0.61 -10.72
C VAL A 69 -8.42 1.13 -9.38
N LEU A 70 -9.72 0.94 -9.10
CA LEU A 70 -10.35 1.46 -7.89
C LEU A 70 -9.79 0.79 -6.63
N ALA A 71 -9.66 -0.54 -6.64
CA ALA A 71 -9.16 -1.29 -5.50
C ALA A 71 -7.68 -0.95 -5.23
N SER A 72 -6.87 -0.85 -6.27
CA SER A 72 -5.49 -0.37 -6.21
C SER A 72 -5.39 1.02 -5.57
N ALA A 73 -6.15 2.00 -6.07
CA ALA A 73 -6.12 3.36 -5.55
C ALA A 73 -6.58 3.46 -4.08
N ILE A 74 -7.66 2.75 -3.71
CA ILE A 74 -8.16 2.71 -2.33
C ILE A 74 -7.13 2.09 -1.39
N CYS A 75 -6.58 0.93 -1.74
CA CYS A 75 -5.66 0.20 -0.87
C CYS A 75 -4.30 0.90 -0.72
N MET A 76 -3.88 1.68 -1.73
CA MET A 76 -2.64 2.45 -1.66
C MET A 76 -2.75 3.64 -0.69
N ASP A 77 -3.91 4.31 -0.67
CA ASP A 77 -4.14 5.49 0.16
C ASP A 77 -4.73 5.11 1.53
N LYS A 78 -3.87 5.08 2.56
CA LYS A 78 -4.25 4.67 3.92
C LYS A 78 -5.43 5.46 4.51
N ALA A 79 -5.58 6.74 4.16
CA ALA A 79 -6.70 7.54 4.66
C ALA A 79 -8.02 7.10 4.00
N VAL A 80 -7.99 6.81 2.69
CA VAL A 80 -9.16 6.33 1.95
C VAL A 80 -9.52 4.92 2.39
N ALA A 81 -8.53 4.02 2.54
CA ALA A 81 -8.75 2.68 3.08
C ALA A 81 -9.40 2.71 4.47
N ASN A 82 -8.88 3.54 5.38
CA ASN A 82 -9.47 3.72 6.71
C ASN A 82 -10.91 4.24 6.64
N ALA A 83 -11.21 5.19 5.76
CA ALA A 83 -12.58 5.68 5.57
C ALA A 83 -13.52 4.57 5.04
N MET A 84 -13.02 3.66 4.19
CA MET A 84 -13.80 2.50 3.73
C MET A 84 -14.02 1.49 4.86
N PHE A 85 -13.05 1.30 5.75
CA PHE A 85 -13.20 0.46 6.95
C PHE A 85 -14.25 1.03 7.90
N ASP A 86 -14.19 2.33 8.19
CA ASP A 86 -15.22 3.05 8.96
C ASP A 86 -16.61 2.83 8.36
N ALA A 87 -16.75 3.10 7.05
CA ALA A 87 -18.04 2.97 6.34
C ALA A 87 -18.58 1.54 6.32
N SER A 88 -17.69 0.54 6.33
CA SER A 88 -18.04 -0.88 6.29
C SER A 88 -18.17 -1.52 7.69
N GLY A 89 -17.93 -0.76 8.76
CA GLY A 89 -17.92 -1.28 10.12
C GLY A 89 -16.80 -2.27 10.41
N ILE A 90 -15.70 -2.23 9.63
CA ILE A 90 -14.52 -3.07 9.85
C ILE A 90 -13.71 -2.45 10.99
N PRO A 91 -13.47 -3.18 12.10
CA PRO A 91 -12.68 -2.65 13.21
C PRO A 91 -11.24 -2.34 12.78
N HIS A 92 -10.77 -1.15 13.13
CA HIS A 92 -9.41 -0.69 12.87
C HIS A 92 -9.01 0.36 13.92
N THR A 93 -7.77 0.84 13.85
CA THR A 93 -7.23 1.82 14.82
C THR A 93 -7.93 3.17 14.68
N LYS A 94 -8.04 3.92 15.79
CA LYS A 94 -8.44 5.32 15.72
C LYS A 94 -7.44 6.06 14.82
N TRP A 95 -7.96 6.85 13.90
CA TRP A 95 -7.11 7.51 12.90
C TRP A 95 -7.55 8.94 12.59
N LEU A 96 -6.64 9.73 12.04
CA LEU A 96 -6.85 11.03 11.39
C LEU A 96 -6.00 11.13 10.14
N SER A 97 -6.31 12.08 9.27
CA SER A 97 -5.41 12.49 8.21
C SER A 97 -5.43 13.99 8.04
N ALA A 98 -4.31 14.55 7.59
CA ALA A 98 -4.22 15.94 7.17
C ALA A 98 -3.40 16.03 5.88
N THR A 99 -3.85 16.87 4.97
CA THR A 99 -3.08 17.27 3.79
C THR A 99 -1.94 18.18 4.19
N ARG A 100 -0.93 18.27 3.34
CA ARG A 100 0.19 19.20 3.47
C ARG A 100 -0.31 20.64 3.68
N TRP A 101 -1.35 21.04 2.95
CA TRP A 101 -1.89 22.39 3.08
C TRP A 101 -2.49 22.64 4.47
N GLU A 102 -3.28 21.71 5.01
CA GLU A 102 -3.82 21.83 6.38
C GLU A 102 -2.70 21.87 7.42
N ILE A 103 -1.68 21.01 7.28
CA ILE A 103 -0.52 20.96 8.19
C ILE A 103 0.29 22.25 8.14
N GLU A 104 0.61 22.76 6.95
CA GLU A 104 1.42 23.97 6.78
C GLU A 104 0.64 25.24 7.18
N SER A 105 -0.70 25.21 7.08
CA SER A 105 -1.57 26.34 7.43
C SER A 105 -1.80 26.47 8.95
N ASP A 106 -1.91 25.35 9.67
CA ASP A 106 -2.06 25.35 11.13
C ASP A 106 -1.34 24.14 11.77
N PRO A 107 0.00 24.16 11.86
CA PRO A 107 0.77 23.03 12.37
C PRO A 107 0.43 22.67 13.83
N ASP A 108 0.20 23.69 14.66
CA ASP A 108 -0.08 23.49 16.08
C ASP A 108 -1.51 22.97 16.29
N GLY A 109 -2.51 23.50 15.58
CA GLY A 109 -3.89 23.00 15.66
C GLY A 109 -4.03 21.56 15.15
N VAL A 110 -3.31 21.19 14.08
CA VAL A 110 -3.26 19.78 13.63
C VAL A 110 -2.65 18.88 14.71
N CYS A 111 -1.52 19.29 15.31
CA CYS A 111 -0.92 18.51 16.40
C CYS A 111 -1.88 18.34 17.58
N ASP A 112 -2.53 19.42 18.00
CA ASP A 112 -3.43 19.40 19.16
C ASP A 112 -4.67 18.54 18.90
N GLY A 113 -5.24 18.61 17.69
CA GLY A 113 -6.36 17.74 17.27
C GLY A 113 -5.98 16.26 17.21
N VAL A 114 -4.77 15.96 16.69
CA VAL A 114 -4.22 14.60 16.64
C VAL A 114 -4.01 14.04 18.05
N ILE A 115 -3.39 14.80 18.94
CA ILE A 115 -3.16 14.41 20.34
C ILE A 115 -4.50 14.18 21.07
N ALA A 116 -5.46 15.09 20.90
CA ALA A 116 -6.76 15.00 21.58
C ALA A 116 -7.56 13.76 21.17
N LYS A 117 -7.51 13.35 19.88
CA LYS A 117 -8.27 12.18 19.40
C LYS A 117 -7.58 10.85 19.68
N LEU A 118 -6.25 10.80 19.51
CA LEU A 118 -5.51 9.53 19.47
C LEU A 118 -4.85 9.17 20.80
N GLY A 119 -4.36 10.16 21.55
CA GLY A 119 -3.47 9.92 22.69
C GLY A 119 -2.12 9.35 22.27
N TRP A 120 -1.20 9.14 23.22
CA TRP A 120 0.15 8.62 22.96
C TRP A 120 0.25 7.10 23.14
N PRO A 121 1.17 6.42 22.43
CA PRO A 121 1.96 6.93 21.31
C PRO A 121 1.17 6.98 19.99
N ILE A 122 1.64 7.81 19.05
CA ILE A 122 0.99 8.07 17.76
C ILE A 122 1.87 7.59 16.62
N PHE A 123 1.34 6.76 15.73
CA PHE A 123 1.98 6.46 14.46
C PHE A 123 1.68 7.57 13.45
N VAL A 124 2.73 8.05 12.78
CA VAL A 124 2.66 9.05 11.71
C VAL A 124 3.19 8.40 10.44
N LYS A 125 2.40 8.47 9.35
CA LYS A 125 2.69 7.75 8.11
C LYS A 125 2.39 8.65 6.89
N PRO A 126 3.20 8.61 5.81
CA PRO A 126 2.73 9.06 4.50
C PRO A 126 1.54 8.20 4.05
N ALA A 127 0.53 8.82 3.44
CA ALA A 127 -0.68 8.13 3.01
C ALA A 127 -0.39 7.06 1.96
N ASN A 128 0.48 7.36 0.99
CA ASN A 128 0.73 6.59 -0.23
C ASN A 128 2.15 6.01 -0.33
N ALA A 129 2.81 5.71 0.80
CA ALA A 129 4.08 4.98 0.79
C ALA A 129 3.94 3.55 1.34
N GLY A 130 4.64 2.60 0.71
CA GLY A 130 4.81 1.24 1.20
C GLY A 130 6.09 1.06 2.03
N SER A 131 6.38 -0.18 2.44
CA SER A 131 7.67 -0.61 3.01
C SER A 131 8.17 0.15 4.25
N SER A 132 7.26 0.69 5.06
CA SER A 132 7.58 1.44 6.29
C SER A 132 8.43 2.70 6.07
N VAL A 133 8.56 3.18 4.83
CA VAL A 133 9.31 4.41 4.52
C VAL A 133 8.55 5.62 5.06
N GLY A 134 9.25 6.47 5.83
CA GLY A 134 8.70 7.69 6.40
C GLY A 134 7.69 7.48 7.54
N ILE A 135 7.63 6.28 8.12
CA ILE A 135 6.79 5.98 9.28
C ILE A 135 7.55 6.28 10.57
N THR A 136 6.89 6.87 11.56
CA THR A 136 7.47 7.12 12.89
C THR A 136 6.43 6.91 13.98
N LYS A 137 6.84 6.31 15.10
CA LYS A 137 6.07 6.22 16.34
C LYS A 137 6.51 7.37 17.24
N ALA A 138 5.66 8.38 17.40
CA ALA A 138 5.92 9.54 18.23
C ALA A 138 5.33 9.35 19.64
N HIS A 139 6.10 9.72 20.66
CA HIS A 139 5.75 9.60 22.07
C HIS A 139 5.42 10.96 22.71
N ASP A 140 5.86 12.04 22.06
CA ASP A 140 5.60 13.40 22.48
C ASP A 140 5.39 14.35 21.29
N ARG A 141 5.13 15.61 21.61
CA ARG A 141 4.78 16.64 20.63
C ARG A 141 5.95 17.01 19.71
N ASP A 142 7.18 16.99 20.21
CA ASP A 142 8.35 17.34 19.39
C ASP A 142 8.66 16.20 18.41
N GLU A 143 8.56 14.95 18.88
CA GLU A 143 8.62 13.77 18.02
C GLU A 143 7.50 13.78 16.97
N LEU A 144 6.27 14.14 17.33
CA LEU A 144 5.15 14.26 16.39
C LEU A 144 5.45 15.30 15.29
N LYS A 145 5.97 16.48 15.66
CA LYS A 145 6.37 17.52 14.68
C LYS A 145 7.50 17.05 13.76
N ALA A 146 8.45 16.29 14.27
CA ALA A 146 9.53 15.72 13.46
C ALA A 146 9.00 14.62 12.52
N ALA A 147 8.14 13.75 13.03
CA ALA A 147 7.49 12.68 12.29
C ALA A 147 6.61 13.20 11.14
N ILE A 148 5.85 14.28 11.38
CA ILE A 148 5.06 14.97 10.34
C ILE A 148 5.97 15.47 9.22
N ARG A 149 7.09 16.11 9.55
CA ARG A 149 8.06 16.61 8.56
C ARG A 149 8.62 15.46 7.71
N LEU A 150 8.94 14.33 8.34
CA LEU A 150 9.42 13.14 7.63
C LEU A 150 8.34 12.54 6.72
N ALA A 151 7.11 12.42 7.19
CA ALA A 151 6.00 11.92 6.37
C ALA A 151 5.74 12.86 5.17
N LEU A 152 5.76 14.18 5.38
CA LEU A 152 5.59 15.16 4.31
C LEU A 152 6.73 15.17 3.29
N ALA A 153 7.94 14.73 3.67
CA ALA A 153 9.02 14.55 2.70
C ALA A 153 8.73 13.42 1.69
N ASN A 154 7.81 12.51 2.03
CA ASN A 154 7.47 11.34 1.22
C ASN A 154 6.07 11.42 0.58
N ASP A 155 5.19 12.31 1.05
CA ASP A 155 3.83 12.45 0.52
C ASP A 155 3.25 13.85 0.80
N ARG A 156 2.14 14.19 0.14
CA ARG A 156 1.34 15.41 0.37
C ARG A 156 0.18 15.18 1.35
N LYS A 157 -0.01 13.97 1.85
CA LYS A 157 -1.01 13.64 2.88
C LYS A 157 -0.40 12.75 3.95
N VAL A 158 -0.67 13.08 5.19
CA VAL A 158 -0.19 12.35 6.37
C VAL A 158 -1.38 11.67 7.05
N VAL A 159 -1.18 10.42 7.45
CA VAL A 159 -2.11 9.64 8.27
C VAL A 159 -1.53 9.48 9.67
N PHE A 160 -2.37 9.67 10.67
CA PHE A 160 -2.08 9.50 12.08
C PHE A 160 -2.93 8.37 12.63
N GLU A 161 -2.34 7.46 13.38
CA GLU A 161 -3.05 6.33 13.99
C GLU A 161 -2.65 6.16 15.45
N ALA A 162 -3.62 5.80 16.30
CA ALA A 162 -3.33 5.40 17.67
C ALA A 162 -2.52 4.09 17.70
N PHE A 163 -1.53 4.02 18.58
CA PHE A 163 -0.80 2.77 18.83
C PHE A 163 -1.72 1.69 19.38
N VAL A 164 -1.53 0.46 18.91
CA VAL A 164 -2.15 -0.74 19.46
C VAL A 164 -1.06 -1.70 19.87
N ASP A 165 -1.08 -2.09 21.15
CA ASP A 165 -0.26 -3.18 21.66
C ASP A 165 -0.96 -4.51 21.32
N GLY A 166 -0.43 -5.22 20.32
CA GLY A 166 -1.08 -6.41 19.78
C GLY A 166 -0.19 -7.21 18.84
N HIS A 167 -0.76 -8.30 18.33
CA HIS A 167 -0.10 -9.20 17.38
C HIS A 167 -0.26 -8.68 15.95
N GLU A 168 0.83 -8.63 15.18
CA GLU A 168 0.78 -8.38 13.74
C GLU A 168 0.56 -9.70 13.00
N VAL A 169 -0.53 -9.80 12.25
CA VAL A 169 -0.90 -10.98 11.49
C VAL A 169 -1.20 -10.64 10.04
N GLU A 170 -0.80 -11.54 9.14
CA GLU A 170 -1.00 -11.40 7.70
C GLU A 170 -1.80 -12.58 7.14
N CYS A 171 -2.65 -12.31 6.15
CA CYS A 171 -3.44 -13.33 5.47
C CYS A 171 -3.47 -13.02 3.97
N ALA A 172 -3.11 -14.00 3.14
CA ALA A 172 -3.17 -13.86 1.69
C ALA A 172 -4.56 -14.27 1.20
N VAL A 173 -5.10 -13.50 0.24
CA VAL A 173 -6.39 -13.75 -0.40
C VAL A 173 -6.17 -13.88 -1.91
N ILE A 174 -6.81 -14.87 -2.53
CA ILE A 174 -6.75 -15.10 -3.98
C ILE A 174 -8.14 -15.40 -4.54
N GLY A 175 -8.40 -14.90 -5.75
CA GLY A 175 -9.67 -15.05 -6.45
C GLY A 175 -10.52 -13.77 -6.39
N SER A 176 -11.49 -13.68 -7.29
CA SER A 176 -12.45 -12.57 -7.35
C SER A 176 -13.82 -13.04 -6.89
N ASP A 177 -14.35 -14.12 -7.48
CA ASP A 177 -15.68 -14.66 -7.18
C ASP A 177 -15.71 -16.19 -7.35
N PRO A 178 -15.57 -17.01 -6.27
CA PRO A 178 -15.29 -16.61 -4.89
C PRO A 178 -13.79 -16.36 -4.65
N ALA A 179 -13.50 -15.48 -3.70
CA ALA A 179 -12.15 -15.36 -3.12
C ALA A 179 -11.94 -16.39 -1.99
N VAL A 180 -10.71 -16.88 -1.84
CA VAL A 180 -10.30 -17.79 -0.76
C VAL A 180 -9.07 -17.23 -0.05
N SER A 181 -8.98 -17.46 1.26
CA SER A 181 -7.88 -16.95 2.08
C SER A 181 -6.98 -18.07 2.61
N THR A 182 -5.72 -17.75 2.90
CA THR A 182 -4.82 -18.64 3.65
C THR A 182 -5.20 -18.66 5.14
N ARG A 183 -4.56 -19.52 5.92
CA ARG A 183 -4.54 -19.34 7.38
C ARG A 183 -3.67 -18.11 7.72
N PRO A 184 -4.02 -17.32 8.74
CA PRO A 184 -3.18 -16.21 9.18
C PRO A 184 -1.79 -16.69 9.60
N GLY A 185 -0.77 -15.95 9.19
CA GLY A 185 0.59 -16.01 9.72
C GLY A 185 0.82 -14.85 10.69
N GLU A 186 1.65 -15.05 11.70
CA GLU A 186 2.04 -14.02 12.65
C GLU A 186 3.47 -13.56 12.39
N ILE A 187 3.68 -12.24 12.37
CA ILE A 187 5.00 -11.63 12.24
C ILE A 187 5.53 -11.33 13.64
N LEU A 188 6.55 -12.09 14.06
CA LEU A 188 7.29 -11.80 15.28
C LEU A 188 8.42 -10.83 14.97
N ALA A 189 8.20 -9.56 15.28
CA ALA A 189 9.22 -8.52 15.12
C ALA A 189 10.37 -8.72 16.13
N GLY A 190 11.61 -8.50 15.67
CA GLY A 190 12.80 -8.54 16.53
C GLY A 190 13.07 -7.26 17.32
N ALA A 191 12.25 -6.21 17.11
CA ALA A 191 12.40 -4.86 17.64
C ALA A 191 11.03 -4.26 17.98
N GLU A 192 11.01 -3.04 18.54
CA GLU A 192 9.81 -2.35 19.03
C GLU A 192 8.75 -2.06 17.94
N PHE A 193 9.12 -2.07 16.66
CA PHE A 193 8.21 -2.02 15.51
C PHE A 193 8.91 -2.55 14.23
N TYR A 194 8.14 -2.98 13.23
CA TYR A 194 8.61 -3.54 11.96
C TYR A 194 9.13 -2.46 10.99
N THR A 195 10.44 -2.22 10.97
CA THR A 195 11.07 -1.17 10.14
C THR A 195 11.50 -1.69 8.76
N TYR A 196 11.84 -0.77 7.82
CA TYR A 196 12.39 -1.14 6.50
C TYR A 196 13.64 -2.02 6.62
N ASP A 197 14.52 -1.73 7.59
CA ASP A 197 15.76 -2.48 7.77
C ASP A 197 15.51 -3.91 8.28
N ASP A 198 14.44 -4.14 9.05
CA ASP A 198 14.03 -5.48 9.50
C ASP A 198 13.50 -6.34 8.33
N LYS A 199 12.86 -5.73 7.33
CA LYS A 199 12.30 -6.44 6.16
C LYS A 199 13.37 -6.94 5.19
N TYR A 200 14.48 -6.22 5.05
CA TYR A 200 15.40 -6.42 3.92
C TYR A 200 16.88 -6.61 4.28
N LYS A 201 17.30 -6.28 5.52
CA LYS A 201 18.72 -6.33 5.90
C LYS A 201 19.04 -7.28 7.03
N ASN A 202 18.11 -7.47 7.97
CA ASN A 202 18.35 -8.29 9.15
C ASN A 202 17.27 -9.36 9.26
N GLY A 203 17.61 -10.62 8.98
CA GLY A 203 16.72 -11.79 9.09
C GLY A 203 16.30 -12.14 10.52
N VAL A 204 15.90 -11.15 11.32
CA VAL A 204 15.49 -11.25 12.72
C VAL A 204 13.97 -11.43 12.82
N SER A 205 13.21 -10.97 11.83
CA SER A 205 11.78 -11.21 11.72
C SER A 205 11.47 -12.69 11.49
N GLN A 206 10.60 -13.28 12.31
CA GLN A 206 10.12 -14.66 12.10
C GLN A 206 8.65 -14.67 11.73
N VAL A 207 8.31 -15.40 10.67
CA VAL A 207 6.92 -15.65 10.28
C VAL A 207 6.48 -17.00 10.85
N VAL A 208 5.46 -16.99 11.71
CA VAL A 208 4.90 -18.21 12.33
C VAL A 208 3.56 -18.53 11.68
N ILE A 209 3.46 -19.70 11.03
CA ILE A 209 2.23 -20.14 10.35
C ILE A 209 1.81 -21.52 10.89
N PRO A 210 0.60 -21.68 11.45
CA PRO A 210 -0.41 -20.64 11.68
C PRO A 210 -0.03 -19.71 12.85
N ALA A 211 -0.58 -18.49 12.85
CA ALA A 211 -0.47 -17.51 13.93
C ALA A 211 -0.88 -18.12 15.30
N LYS A 212 -0.16 -17.77 16.38
CA LYS A 212 -0.42 -18.30 17.73
C LYS A 212 -1.38 -17.38 18.51
N LEU A 213 -2.62 -17.29 18.04
CA LEU A 213 -3.62 -16.40 18.61
C LEU A 213 -4.31 -17.01 19.85
N PRO A 214 -4.52 -16.24 20.94
CA PRO A 214 -5.28 -16.69 22.11
C PRO A 214 -6.69 -17.16 21.73
N GLY A 215 -7.14 -18.28 22.29
CA GLY A 215 -8.50 -18.78 22.14
C GLY A 215 -8.83 -19.43 20.78
N GLY A 216 -7.84 -19.70 19.92
CA GLY A 216 -8.07 -20.34 18.62
C GLY A 216 -8.85 -19.46 17.64
N ALA A 217 -8.80 -18.13 17.84
CA ALA A 217 -9.55 -17.16 17.06
C ALA A 217 -9.05 -17.08 15.61
N ALA A 218 -9.49 -18.01 14.77
CA ALA A 218 -9.52 -17.88 13.31
C ALA A 218 -10.88 -17.34 12.88
N ARG A 219 -11.37 -16.26 13.53
CA ARG A 219 -12.61 -15.62 13.12
C ARG A 219 -12.30 -14.72 11.93
N VAL A 220 -12.21 -15.33 10.75
CA VAL A 220 -12.25 -14.60 9.49
C VAL A 220 -13.62 -13.94 9.44
N TRP A 221 -13.66 -12.61 9.40
CA TRP A 221 -14.92 -11.88 9.23
C TRP A 221 -15.54 -12.40 7.92
N PRO A 222 -16.76 -12.95 7.93
CA PRO A 222 -17.39 -13.35 6.69
C PRO A 222 -17.46 -12.10 5.82
N ALA A 223 -16.85 -12.16 4.62
CA ALA A 223 -17.00 -11.10 3.63
C ALA A 223 -18.49 -10.76 3.55
N ALA A 224 -18.84 -9.48 3.72
CA ALA A 224 -20.21 -9.02 3.85
C ALA A 224 -21.07 -9.70 2.78
N THR A 225 -21.89 -10.66 3.20
CA THR A 225 -22.84 -11.32 2.31
C THR A 225 -23.81 -10.23 1.90
N SER A 226 -23.84 -9.93 0.61
CA SER A 226 -24.76 -8.99 -0.01
C SER A 226 -26.19 -9.26 0.46
N SER A 227 -26.84 -8.23 0.99
CA SER A 227 -28.30 -8.13 1.08
C SER A 227 -28.88 -7.72 -0.26
#